data_AF-A0A562CHG9-F1
#
_entry.id   AF-A0A562CHG9-F1
#
_cell.length_a   1.000
_cell.length_b   1.000
_cell.length_c   1.000
_cell.angle_alpha   90.00
_cell.angle_beta   90.00
_cell.angle_gamma   90.00
#
_symmetry.space_group_name_H-M   'P 1'
#
loop_
_entity.id
_entity.type
_entity.pdbx_description
1 polymer ?
#
loop_
_entity_poly.entity_id
_entity_poly.type
_entity_poly.pdbx_seq_one_letter_code
_entity_poly.pdbx_strand_id
1 'polypeptide(L)' 'MCRPTRCRTCGNTTWAGCGQHVASVKAGVPADQWCPGHPASTSSAQPTAGSLLRRLFRL' A
#
# COMPACT_ATOMS: atom_id res chain seq x y z
N MET A 1 7.71 4.68 10.79
CA MET A 1 7.20 3.81 11.89
C MET A 1 6.01 3.03 11.37
N CYS A 2 6.05 1.69 11.39
CA CYS A 2 4.85 0.90 11.06
C CYS A 2 3.95 0.83 12.29
N ARG A 3 2.65 1.09 12.14
CA ARG A 3 1.67 0.96 13.23
C ARG A 3 0.50 0.09 12.80
N PRO A 4 -0.12 -0.66 13.73
CA PRO A 4 -1.37 -1.34 13.46
C PRO A 4 -2.49 -0.32 13.21
N THR A 5 -3.39 -0.64 12.30
CA THR A 5 -4.58 0.15 11.96
C THR A 5 -5.68 -0.80 11.53
N ARG A 6 -6.95 -0.43 11.69
CA ARG A 6 -8.04 -1.25 11.16
C ARG A 6 -8.15 -1.12 9.65
N CYS A 7 -8.34 -2.25 8.97
CA CYS A 7 -8.69 -2.28 7.58
C CYS A 7 -10.10 -1.69 7.41
N ARG A 8 -10.27 -0.78 6.45
CA ARG A 8 -11.59 -0.19 6.15
C ARG A 8 -12.49 -1.14 5.37
N THR A 9 -11.92 -2.18 4.77
CA THR A 9 -12.63 -3.17 3.96
C THR A 9 -13.17 -4.33 4.80
N CYS A 10 -12.32 -4.92 5.65
CA CYS A 10 -12.68 -6.12 6.43
C CYS A 10 -12.68 -5.92 7.95
N GLY A 11 -12.22 -4.78 8.47
CA GLY A 11 -12.13 -4.52 9.92
C GLY A 11 -10.93 -5.15 10.63
N ASN A 12 -10.25 -6.14 10.02
CA ASN A 12 -9.07 -6.80 10.59
C ASN A 12 -7.86 -5.85 10.70
N THR A 13 -6.86 -6.30 11.46
CA THR A 13 -5.62 -5.54 11.66
C THR A 13 -4.79 -5.51 10.38
N THR A 14 -4.50 -4.29 9.91
CA THR A 14 -3.54 -4.03 8.84
C THR A 14 -2.49 -3.03 9.34
N TRP A 15 -1.50 -2.71 8.52
CA TRP A 15 -0.37 -1.88 8.91
C TRP A 15 -0.27 -0.63 8.04
N ALA A 16 -0.06 0.51 8.67
CA ALA A 16 0.23 1.77 7.98
C ALA A 16 1.67 2.18 8.24
N GLY A 17 2.35 2.65 7.19
CA GLY A 17 3.74 3.10 7.23
C GLY A 17 4.57 2.56 6.05
N CYS A 18 5.88 2.75 6.12
CA CYS A 18 6.84 2.38 5.07
C CYS A 18 7.10 0.85 4.91
N GLY A 19 6.39 -0.01 5.63
CA GLY A 19 6.46 -1.48 5.48
C GLY A 19 7.71 -2.17 6.02
N GLN A 20 8.85 -1.46 6.17
CA GLN A 20 10.13 -2.04 6.62
C GLN A 20 10.08 -2.73 7.99
N HIS A 21 9.15 -2.35 8.86
CA HIS A 21 9.06 -2.84 10.24
C HIS A 21 7.84 -3.75 10.47
N VAL A 22 7.13 -4.12 9.41
CA VAL A 22 5.85 -4.82 9.51
C VAL A 22 6.01 -6.23 10.07
N ALA A 23 7.15 -6.90 9.83
CA ALA A 23 7.41 -8.25 10.29
C ALA A 23 7.47 -8.33 11.84
N SER A 24 8.21 -7.42 12.47
CA SER A 24 8.32 -7.37 13.93
C SER A 24 6.99 -7.02 14.60
N VAL A 25 6.19 -6.13 14.00
CA VAL A 25 4.86 -5.77 14.52
C VAL A 25 3.86 -6.93 14.33
N LYS A 26 3.98 -7.67 13.22
CA LYS A 26 3.16 -8.86 12.95
C LYS A 26 3.39 -9.97 13.98
N ALA A 27 4.61 -10.15 14.47
CA ALA A 27 4.94 -11.20 15.43
C ALA A 27 4.12 -11.14 16.74
N GLY A 28 3.63 -9.95 17.12
CA GLY A 28 2.79 -9.76 18.32
C GLY A 28 1.28 -9.89 18.09
N VAL A 29 0.83 -10.12 16.86
CA VAL A 29 -0.60 -10.21 16.51
C VAL A 29 -0.87 -11.60 15.93
N PRO A 30 -1.84 -12.37 16.46
CA PRO A 30 -2.16 -13.68 15.90
C PRO A 30 -2.63 -13.57 14.44
N ALA A 31 -2.25 -14.54 13.61
CA ALA A 31 -2.47 -14.51 12.16
C ALA A 31 -3.96 -14.40 11.77
N ASP A 32 -4.86 -14.94 12.60
CA ASP A 32 -6.31 -14.86 12.41
C ASP A 32 -6.84 -13.41 12.42
N GLN A 33 -6.15 -12.50 13.12
CA GLN A 33 -6.52 -11.09 13.22
C GLN A 33 -5.96 -10.23 12.08
N TRP A 34 -5.23 -10.83 11.13
CA TRP A 34 -4.58 -10.10 10.05
C TRP A 34 -5.55 -9.83 8.91
N CYS A 35 -5.38 -8.69 8.27
CA CYS A 35 -6.03 -8.42 6.98
C CYS A 35 -5.40 -9.33 5.91
N PRO A 36 -6.18 -10.16 5.20
CA PRO A 36 -5.66 -11.06 4.15
C PRO A 36 -5.20 -10.31 2.89
N GLY A 37 -5.42 -9.00 2.82
CA GLY A 37 -5.20 -8.19 1.64
C GLY A 37 -6.46 -8.15 0.76
N HIS A 38 -6.69 -7.00 0.15
CA HIS A 38 -7.82 -6.76 -0.75
C HIS A 38 -7.33 -5.99 -1.96
N PRO A 39 -7.98 -6.13 -3.13
CA PRO A 39 -7.72 -5.24 -4.24
C PRO A 39 -7.99 -3.81 -3.78
N ALA A 40 -6.98 -2.94 -3.85
CA ALA A 40 -7.20 -1.52 -3.62
C ALA A 40 -8.12 -1.00 -4.72
N SER A 41 -9.31 -0.50 -4.37
CA SER A 41 -10.10 0.29 -5.31
C SER A 41 -9.22 1.46 -5.76
N THR A 42 -8.87 1.42 -7.05
CA THR A 42 -7.90 2.29 -7.70
C THR A 42 -8.06 3.76 -7.30
N SER A 43 -7.24 4.20 -6.37
CA SER A 43 -6.89 5.60 -6.16
C SER A 43 -5.45 5.70 -5.68
N SER A 44 -4.59 4.84 -6.22
CA SER A 44 -3.22 5.27 -6.52
C SER A 44 -3.34 6.06 -7.81
N ALA A 45 -3.59 7.37 -7.67
CA ALA A 45 -3.33 8.33 -8.72
C ALA A 45 -1.85 8.22 -9.07
N GLN A 46 -1.53 7.31 -9.99
CA GLN A 46 -0.32 7.43 -10.77
C GLN A 46 -0.44 8.78 -11.48
N PRO A 47 0.52 9.70 -11.34
CA PRO A 47 0.55 10.86 -12.22
C PRO A 47 0.73 10.32 -13.64
N THR A 48 -0.33 10.36 -14.44
CA THR A 48 -0.27 10.21 -15.89
C THR A 48 0.39 11.46 -16.47
N ALA A 49 1.67 11.65 -16.18
CA ALA A 49 2.44 12.78 -16.66
C ALA A 49 3.28 12.37 -17.88
N GLY A 50 2.66 12.47 -19.05
CA GLY A 50 3.33 13.03 -20.22
C GLY A 50 4.21 12.10 -21.06
N SER A 51 3.63 11.08 -21.70
CA SER A 51 4.26 10.35 -22.82
C SER A 51 4.30 11.15 -24.15
N LEU A 52 4.27 12.49 -24.10
CA LEU A 52 4.14 13.36 -25.28
C LEU A 52 5.40 14.18 -25.61
N LEU A 53 6.40 14.26 -24.72
CA LEU A 53 7.63 15.05 -24.97
C LEU A 53 8.75 14.29 -25.71
N ARG A 54 8.58 13.00 -26.02
CA ARG A 54 9.62 12.22 -26.73
C ARG A 54 9.65 12.41 -28.26
N ARG A 55 8.79 13.27 -28.82
CA ARG A 55 8.68 13.50 -30.27
C ARG A 55 9.38 14.75 -30.79
N LEU A 56 10.05 15.54 -29.96
CA LEU A 56 10.69 16.80 -30.40
C LEU A 56 12.23 16.84 -30.27
N PHE A 57 12.88 15.76 -29.87
CA PHE A 57 14.36 15.66 -29.84
C PHE A 57 14.88 14.45 -30.62
N ARG A 58 14.46 14.34 -31.89
CA ARG A 58 15.03 13.39 -32.84
C ARG A 58 15.12 14.02 -34.23
N LEU A 59 15.74 15.19 -34.32
CA LEU A 59 16.41 15.69 -35.51
C LEU A 59 17.91 15.55 -35.30
#